data_AF-J9F711-F1
#
_entry.id   AF-J9F711-F1
#
_cell.length_a   1.000
_cell.length_b   1.000
_cell.length_c   1.000
_cell.angle_alpha   90.00
_cell.angle_beta   90.00
_cell.angle_gamma   90.00
#
_symmetry.space_group_name_H-M   'P 1'
#
loop_
_entity.id
_entity.type
_entity.pdbx_description
1 polymer ?
#
loop_
_entity_poly.entity_id
_entity_poly.type
_entity_poly.pdbx_seq_one_letter_code
_entity_poly.pdbx_strand_id
1 'polypeptide(L)'
;ALDGFWKRIGRKGIDIKYVATDLSAAFISSVYENCPNAVHVFDHFHVVKLMNDKLDEIRREQYNMEKDINKRKVLKGTRYLLLSNGEDIFDKEYKTRLDNALDMNKPLSQA
;
A
#
# COMPACT_ATOMS: atom_id res chain seq x y z
N ALA A 1 11.21 -23.58 0.01
CA ALA A 1 11.70 -22.98 1.28
C ALA A 1 10.84 -23.38 2.48
N LEU A 2 9.51 -23.41 2.33
CA LEU A 2 8.58 -23.80 3.41
C LEU A 2 8.29 -25.31 3.48
N ASP A 3 8.76 -26.11 2.52
CA ASP A 3 8.41 -27.54 2.42
C ASP A 3 8.78 -28.34 3.69
N GLY A 4 9.91 -27.99 4.32
CA GLY A 4 10.32 -28.58 5.58
C GLY A 4 9.43 -28.17 6.76
N PHE A 5 8.87 -26.96 6.73
CA PHE A 5 7.92 -26.46 7.73
C PHE A 5 6.59 -27.19 7.60
N TRP A 6 6.02 -27.28 6.39
CA TRP A 6 4.75 -27.97 6.16
C TRP A 6 4.79 -29.45 6.54
N LYS A 7 5.89 -30.14 6.22
CA LYS A 7 6.12 -31.54 6.68
C LYS A 7 6.08 -31.68 8.20
N ARG A 8 6.59 -30.71 8.96
CA ARG A 8 6.57 -30.74 10.44
C ARG A 8 5.18 -30.45 11.00
N ILE A 9 4.44 -29.52 10.41
CA ILE A 9 3.06 -29.20 10.78
C ILE A 9 2.15 -30.40 10.56
N GLY A 10 2.23 -31.02 9.37
CA GLY A 10 1.45 -32.22 9.03
C GLY A 10 1.75 -33.40 9.97
N ARG A 11 3.01 -33.65 10.32
CA ARG A 11 3.39 -34.68 11.31
C ARG A 11 2.83 -34.45 12.70
N LYS A 12 2.62 -33.19 13.09
CA LYS A 12 2.08 -32.81 14.40
C LYS A 12 0.56 -32.70 14.41
N GLY A 13 -0.11 -32.86 13.27
CA GLY A 13 -1.57 -32.71 13.16
C GLY A 13 -2.07 -31.32 13.55
N ILE A 14 -1.24 -30.29 13.37
CA ILE A 14 -1.59 -28.91 13.75
C ILE A 14 -2.50 -28.33 12.67
N ASP A 15 -3.67 -27.87 13.08
CA ASP A 15 -4.62 -27.17 12.23
C ASP A 15 -4.38 -25.65 12.31
N ILE A 16 -3.86 -25.07 11.24
CA ILE A 16 -3.54 -23.64 11.18
C ILE A 16 -4.78 -22.89 10.69
N LYS A 17 -5.25 -21.94 11.50
CA LYS A 17 -6.44 -21.12 11.19
C LYS A 17 -6.12 -19.81 10.49
N TYR A 18 -4.96 -19.24 10.75
CA TYR A 18 -4.54 -17.94 10.21
C TYR A 18 -3.08 -18.00 9.80
N VAL A 19 -2.76 -17.46 8.63
CA VAL A 19 -1.38 -17.32 8.15
C VAL A 19 -1.17 -15.88 7.72
N ALA A 20 -0.18 -15.21 8.32
CA ALA A 20 0.24 -13.88 7.92
C ALA A 20 1.51 -13.97 7.06
N THR A 21 1.49 -13.43 5.84
CA THR A 21 2.70 -13.36 4.98
C THR A 21 2.80 -12.04 4.23
N ASP A 22 3.98 -11.80 3.69
CA ASP A 22 4.19 -10.83 2.62
C ASP A 22 3.42 -11.20 1.35
N LEU A 23 3.35 -10.24 0.41
CA LEU A 23 2.65 -10.35 -0.88
C LEU A 23 3.42 -11.16 -1.95
N SER A 24 4.45 -11.93 -1.55
CA SER A 24 5.22 -12.72 -2.51
C SER A 24 4.43 -13.92 -3.02
N ALA A 25 4.33 -14.05 -4.35
CA ALA A 25 3.61 -15.12 -5.02
C ALA A 25 4.04 -16.53 -4.55
N ALA A 26 5.33 -16.72 -4.24
CA ALA A 26 5.84 -17.99 -3.74
C ALA A 26 5.28 -18.36 -2.35
N PHE A 27 5.14 -17.37 -1.46
CA PHE A 27 4.54 -17.60 -0.14
C PHE A 27 3.04 -17.82 -0.26
N ILE A 28 2.36 -17.05 -1.11
CA ILE A 28 0.94 -17.21 -1.40
C ILE A 28 0.64 -18.62 -1.90
N SER A 29 1.32 -19.07 -2.96
CA SER A 29 1.13 -20.42 -3.51
C SER A 29 1.37 -21.48 -2.43
N SER A 30 2.45 -21.34 -1.67
CA SER A 30 2.81 -22.33 -0.65
C SER A 30 1.75 -22.44 0.46
N VAL A 31 1.15 -21.32 0.89
CA VAL A 31 0.07 -21.32 1.89
C VAL A 31 -1.21 -21.93 1.34
N TYR A 32 -1.62 -21.56 0.12
CA TYR A 32 -2.82 -22.11 -0.51
C TYR A 32 -2.72 -23.63 -0.73
N GLU A 33 -1.55 -24.14 -1.10
CA GLU A 33 -1.31 -25.57 -1.31
C GLU A 33 -1.34 -26.38 -0.01
N ASN A 34 -0.80 -25.84 1.09
CA ASN A 34 -0.57 -26.61 2.32
C ASN A 34 -1.60 -26.32 3.44
N CYS A 35 -2.29 -25.18 3.37
CA CYS A 35 -3.27 -24.73 4.36
C CYS A 35 -4.49 -24.06 3.69
N PRO A 36 -5.24 -24.78 2.83
CA PRO A 36 -6.33 -24.19 2.05
C PRO A 36 -7.50 -23.66 2.90
N ASN A 37 -7.64 -24.14 4.13
CA ASN A 37 -8.70 -23.72 5.05
C ASN A 37 -8.27 -22.57 5.98
N ALA A 38 -7.01 -22.13 5.92
CA ALA A 38 -6.53 -21.04 6.76
C ALA A 38 -6.92 -19.70 6.14
N VAL A 39 -7.27 -18.73 6.98
CA VAL A 39 -7.44 -17.35 6.55
C VAL A 39 -6.06 -16.75 6.29
N HIS A 40 -5.82 -16.35 5.04
CA HIS A 40 -4.59 -15.69 4.64
C HIS A 40 -4.69 -14.18 4.91
N VAL A 41 -3.87 -13.70 5.82
CA VAL A 41 -3.73 -12.27 6.16
C VAL A 41 -2.47 -11.73 5.48
N PHE A 42 -2.60 -10.61 4.78
CA PHE A 42 -1.44 -9.92 4.21
C PHE A 42 -0.88 -8.89 5.18
N ASP A 43 0.44 -8.77 5.21
CA ASP A 43 1.10 -7.73 5.98
C ASP A 43 0.64 -6.33 5.53
N HIS A 44 0.07 -5.58 6.49
CA HIS A 44 -0.43 -4.23 6.29
C HIS A 44 0.65 -3.27 5.74
N PHE A 45 1.89 -3.39 6.19
CA PHE A 45 2.99 -2.53 5.72
C PHE A 45 3.22 -2.69 4.22
N HIS A 46 3.23 -3.94 3.75
CA HIS A 46 3.44 -4.25 2.33
C HIS A 46 2.27 -3.78 1.46
N VAL A 47 1.03 -3.88 1.96
CA VAL A 47 -0.16 -3.35 1.26
C VAL A 47 -0.11 -1.83 1.14
N VAL A 48 0.18 -1.11 2.24
CA VAL A 48 0.29 0.35 2.24
C VAL A 48 1.43 0.81 1.33
N LYS A 49 2.58 0.13 1.39
CA LYS A 49 3.71 0.42 0.51
C LYS A 49 3.33 0.29 -0.97
N LEU A 50 2.64 -0.79 -1.35
CA LEU A 50 2.19 -1.00 -2.73
C LEU A 50 1.25 0.13 -3.21
N MET A 51 0.33 0.56 -2.35
CA MET A 51 -0.56 1.68 -2.64
C MET A 51 0.21 3.00 -2.80
N ASN A 52 1.14 3.29 -1.89
CA ASN A 52 1.96 4.50 -1.96
C ASN A 52 2.86 4.52 -3.21
N ASP A 53 3.48 3.39 -3.56
CA ASP A 53 4.29 3.27 -4.77
C ASP A 53 3.45 3.53 -6.03
N LYS A 54 2.22 3.00 -6.08
CA LYS A 54 1.30 3.24 -7.22
C LYS A 54 0.82 4.68 -7.29
N LEU A 55 0.50 5.30 -6.15
CA LEU A 55 0.17 6.73 -6.09
C LEU A 55 1.34 7.59 -6.58
N ASP A 56 2.58 7.26 -6.17
CA ASP A 56 3.77 7.98 -6.62
C ASP A 56 3.98 7.86 -8.14
N GLU A 57 3.68 6.70 -8.75
CA GLU A 57 3.72 6.50 -10.20
C GLU A 57 2.72 7.42 -10.92
N ILE A 58 1.45 7.38 -10.52
CA ILE A 58 0.38 8.21 -11.12
C ILE A 58 0.75 9.69 -11.02
N ARG A 59 1.32 10.11 -9.88
CA ARG A 59 1.75 11.50 -9.69
C ARG A 59 2.90 11.90 -10.59
N ARG A 60 3.87 11.01 -10.83
CA ARG A 60 4.95 11.25 -11.77
C ARG A 60 4.41 11.42 -13.19
N GLU A 61 3.42 10.62 -13.58
CA GLU A 61 2.73 10.76 -14.86
C GLU A 61 2.04 12.12 -14.98
N GLN A 62 1.26 12.52 -13.96
CA GLN A 62 0.59 13.83 -13.93
C GLN A 62 1.59 14.99 -14.00
N TYR A 63 2.68 14.93 -13.24
CA TYR A 63 3.74 15.94 -13.28
C TYR A 63 4.36 16.07 -14.68
N ASN A 64 4.60 14.93 -15.35
CA ASN A 64 5.18 14.90 -16.69
C ASN A 64 4.21 15.46 -17.76
N MET A 65 2.91 15.20 -17.62
CA MET A 65 1.87 15.71 -18.53
C MET A 65 1.58 17.21 -18.34
N GLU A 66 1.68 17.72 -17.11
CA GLU A 66 1.44 19.13 -16.82
C GLU A 66 2.45 20.02 -17.54
N LYS A 67 2.03 21.11 -18.17
CA LYS A 67 2.90 22.06 -18.90
C LYS A 67 3.13 23.35 -18.12
N ASP A 68 2.25 23.66 -17.18
CA ASP A 68 2.35 24.84 -16.32
C ASP A 68 3.40 24.63 -15.21
N ILE A 69 4.41 25.49 -15.21
CA ILE A 69 5.52 25.48 -14.24
C ILE A 69 5.03 25.70 -12.80
N ASN A 70 4.00 26.54 -12.61
CA ASN A 70 3.45 26.81 -11.29
C ASN A 70 2.70 25.58 -10.76
N LYS A 71 1.89 24.93 -11.60
CA LYS A 71 1.20 23.68 -11.23
C LYS A 71 2.18 22.54 -10.95
N ARG A 72 3.25 22.41 -11.73
CA ARG A 72 4.35 21.46 -11.46
C ARG A 72 5.00 21.69 -10.08
N LYS A 73 5.26 22.94 -9.69
CA LYS A 73 5.80 23.26 -8.37
C LYS A 73 4.86 22.82 -7.24
N VAL A 74 3.55 23.02 -7.41
CA VAL A 74 2.54 22.59 -6.44
C VAL A 74 2.46 21.05 -6.35
N LEU A 75 2.44 20.35 -7.48
CA LEU A 75 2.42 18.88 -7.51
C LEU A 75 3.62 18.26 -6.79
N LYS A 76 4.81 18.87 -6.94
CA LYS A 76 6.03 18.46 -6.23
C LYS A 76 5.98 18.81 -4.74
N GLY A 77 5.47 19.99 -4.39
CA GLY A 77 5.37 20.47 -3.01
C GLY A 77 4.32 19.74 -2.15
N THR A 78 3.29 19.18 -2.78
CA THR A 78 2.23 18.39 -2.11
C THR A 78 2.58 16.91 -1.99
N ARG A 79 3.82 16.49 -2.31
CA ARG A 79 4.22 15.08 -2.26
C ARG A 79 4.04 14.46 -0.90
N TYR A 80 4.67 15.07 0.09
CA TYR A 80 4.66 14.62 1.46
C TYR A 80 3.24 14.56 2.04
N LEU A 81 2.42 15.58 1.78
CA LEU A 81 1.07 15.69 2.34
C LEU A 81 0.12 14.56 1.93
N LEU A 82 0.27 14.00 0.73
CA LEU A 82 -0.65 12.95 0.24
C LEU A 82 -0.14 11.53 0.51
N LEU A 83 1.14 11.39 0.90
CA LEU A 83 1.73 10.10 1.29
C LEU A 83 1.79 9.92 2.81
N SER A 84 1.59 11.00 3.56
CA SER A 84 1.50 10.98 5.02
C SER A 84 0.13 10.49 5.47
N ASN A 85 0.08 9.83 6.63
CA ASN A 85 -1.17 9.42 7.25
C ASN A 85 -1.93 10.67 7.72
N GLY A 86 -3.24 10.75 7.48
CA GLY A 86 -4.05 11.93 7.81
C GLY A 86 -3.96 12.33 9.28
N GLU A 87 -3.82 11.35 10.19
CA GLU A 87 -3.64 11.58 11.62
C GLU A 87 -2.33 12.30 11.98
N ASP A 88 -1.27 12.07 11.21
CA ASP A 88 0.05 12.69 11.41
C ASP A 88 0.13 14.12 10.84
N ILE A 89 -0.91 14.57 10.13
CA ILE A 89 -0.95 15.86 9.40
C ILE A 89 -1.82 16.90 10.13
N PHE A 90 -2.43 16.57 11.28
CA PHE A 90 -3.34 17.48 12.00
C PHE A 90 -2.63 18.58 12.81
N ASP A 91 -1.84 19.42 12.14
CA ASP A 91 -1.61 20.80 12.58
C ASP A 91 -2.54 21.75 11.81
N LYS A 92 -2.92 22.88 12.42
CA LYS A 92 -3.90 23.83 11.86
C LYS A 92 -3.50 24.36 10.48
N GLU A 93 -2.20 24.54 10.22
CA GLU A 93 -1.67 24.97 8.91
C GLU A 93 -1.67 23.85 7.85
N TYR A 94 -1.43 22.61 8.27
CA TYR A 94 -1.34 21.47 7.35
C TYR A 94 -2.71 20.95 6.92
N LYS A 95 -3.75 21.12 7.74
CA LYS A 95 -5.13 20.77 7.39
C LYS A 95 -5.64 21.54 6.16
N THR A 96 -5.41 22.86 6.12
CA THR A 96 -5.77 23.70 4.96
C THR A 96 -4.96 23.34 3.70
N ARG A 97 -3.70 22.93 3.86
CA ARG A 97 -2.86 22.46 2.74
C ARG A 97 -3.26 21.08 2.26
N LEU A 98 -3.67 20.18 3.15
CA LEU A 98 -4.18 18.85 2.81
C LEU A 98 -5.50 18.95 2.07
N ASP A 99 -6.45 19.77 2.55
CA ASP A 99 -7.73 19.99 1.87
C ASP A 99 -7.53 20.56 0.46
N ASN A 100 -6.64 21.56 0.31
CA ASN A 100 -6.28 22.10 -1.00
C ASN A 100 -5.57 21.06 -1.90
N ALA A 101 -4.70 20.23 -1.34
CA ALA A 101 -4.03 19.15 -2.08
C ALA A 101 -5.04 18.07 -2.51
N LEU A 102 -5.98 17.67 -1.65
CA LEU A 102 -7.04 16.72 -1.96
C LEU A 102 -7.98 17.28 -3.03
N ASP A 103 -8.37 18.55 -2.94
CA ASP A 103 -9.20 19.21 -3.94
C ASP A 103 -8.50 19.31 -5.31
N MET A 104 -7.21 19.62 -5.33
CA MET A 104 -6.41 19.63 -6.57
C MET A 104 -6.21 18.23 -7.17
N ASN A 105 -6.26 17.18 -6.34
CA ASN A 105 -6.11 15.79 -6.77
C ASN A 105 -7.45 15.03 -6.86
N LYS A 106 -8.60 15.73 -6.79
CA LYS A 106 -9.93 15.13 -7.01
C LYS A 106 -10.02 14.23 -8.26
N PRO A 107 -9.44 14.59 -9.42
CA PRO A 107 -9.44 13.71 -10.60
C PRO A 107 -8.72 12.37 -10.37
N LEU A 108 -7.74 12.31 -9.45
CA LEU A 108 -7.05 11.07 -9.07
C LEU A 108 -7.83 10.23 -8.07
N SER A 109 -8.68 10.85 -7.24
CA SER A 109 -9.52 10.15 -6.25
C SER A 109 -10.77 9.50 -6.84
N GLN A 110 -11.11 9.84 -8.09
CA GLN A 110 -12.33 9.41 -8.79
C GLN A 110 -12.04 8.52 -10.01
N ALA A 111 -10.77 8.17 -10.24
CA ALA A 111 -10.35 7.22 -11.27
C ALA A 111 -10.24 5.81 -10.68
#